data_AF-W1P1H5-F1
#
_entry.id   AF-W1P1H5-F1
#
_cell.length_a   1.000
_cell.length_b   1.000
_cell.length_c   1.000
_cell.angle_alpha   90.00
_cell.angle_beta   90.00
_cell.angle_gamma   90.00
#
_symmetry.space_group_name_H-M   'P 1'
#
loop_
_entity.id
_entity.type
_entity.pdbx_description
1 polymer ?
#
loop_
_entity_poly.entity_id
_entity_poly.type
_entity_poly.pdbx_seq_one_letter_code
_entity_poly.pdbx_strand_id
1 'polypeptide(L)'
;MRGKGKGSWGLSSKLEFPTVFLLCSVFFLAGIFGTMILSRDIRDQSRTRRLQEAFDEFSEDFTTMPHGETGDSSIDTIPFQVLSWKPRALYFPKFATKEQCQHVIKIAQSSLVPSSLAFREGETKENTKGIRTSSGTFVSASEDKSGILDLIEEKIAKVTMLPRTHGEAFNILRYEIGQRYHSHFDAFNPAEYGPQKSQRVASFLLYLSDVEGGGETMFPFENGLNVHSEYDYKKCVGLKVKPQLGDGLLFYSVYPNGTIDQISDILSLQL
;
A
#
# COMPACT_ATOMS: atom_id res chain seq x y z
N MET A 1 -47.52 -74.10 -0.42
CA MET A 1 -47.73 -73.88 1.04
C MET A 1 -46.48 -73.14 1.53
N ARG A 2 -46.55 -71.83 1.87
CA ARG A 2 -46.64 -71.27 3.25
C ARG A 2 -45.54 -71.86 4.16
N GLY A 3 -44.60 -71.13 4.78
CA GLY A 3 -44.41 -69.68 5.02
C GLY A 3 -42.95 -69.37 5.48
N LYS A 4 -42.45 -68.14 5.29
CA LYS A 4 -42.31 -67.02 6.27
C LYS A 4 -41.52 -67.38 7.54
N GLY A 5 -40.31 -66.85 7.76
CA GLY A 5 -39.98 -65.48 8.27
C GLY A 5 -38.77 -65.65 9.24
N LYS A 6 -37.95 -64.68 9.68
CA LYS A 6 -37.85 -63.20 9.72
C LYS A 6 -36.32 -62.92 9.90
N GLY A 7 -35.71 -61.91 9.29
CA GLY A 7 -35.70 -60.52 9.78
C GLY A 7 -34.64 -60.29 10.86
N SER A 8 -33.41 -59.91 10.47
CA SER A 8 -32.38 -59.35 11.37
C SER A 8 -32.12 -57.91 10.95
N TRP A 9 -32.53 -56.95 11.79
CA TRP A 9 -32.11 -55.55 11.74
C TRP A 9 -31.61 -55.21 13.14
N GLY A 10 -30.31 -54.92 13.25
CA GLY A 10 -29.69 -54.40 14.44
C GLY A 10 -28.63 -53.40 14.02
N LEU A 11 -28.97 -52.11 14.06
CA LEU A 11 -28.00 -51.02 14.02
C LEU A 11 -28.12 -50.26 15.34
N SER A 12 -27.18 -50.53 16.25
CA SER A 12 -27.00 -49.77 17.49
C SER A 12 -25.67 -49.04 17.38
N SER A 13 -25.70 -47.74 17.14
CA SER A 13 -24.54 -46.86 17.35
C SER A 13 -24.66 -46.19 18.73
N LYS A 14 -23.85 -46.63 19.69
CA LYS A 14 -23.60 -45.86 20.92
C LYS A 14 -22.51 -44.85 20.61
N LEU A 15 -22.88 -43.59 20.35
CA LEU A 15 -21.93 -42.48 20.37
C LEU A 15 -21.58 -42.20 21.84
N GLU A 16 -20.32 -42.39 22.23
CA GLU A 16 -19.88 -42.14 23.59
C GLU A 16 -19.92 -40.65 23.92
N PHE A 17 -20.42 -40.34 25.13
CA PHE A 17 -20.70 -39.00 25.66
C PHE A 17 -19.55 -37.97 25.53
N PRO A 18 -18.25 -38.33 25.66
CA PRO A 18 -17.15 -37.38 25.50
C PRO A 18 -17.04 -36.80 24.08
N THR A 19 -17.34 -37.61 23.07
CA THR A 19 -17.21 -37.24 21.66
C THR A 19 -18.31 -36.26 21.26
N VAL A 20 -19.53 -36.45 21.77
CA VAL A 20 -20.64 -35.51 21.58
C VAL A 20 -20.32 -34.16 22.23
N PHE A 21 -19.77 -34.17 23.45
CA PHE A 21 -19.41 -32.95 24.16
C PHE A 21 -18.29 -32.16 23.45
N LEU A 22 -17.28 -32.86 22.94
CA LEU A 22 -16.18 -32.24 22.18
C LEU A 22 -16.68 -31.64 20.85
N LEU A 23 -17.49 -32.38 20.09
CA LEU A 23 -18.13 -31.87 18.86
C LEU A 23 -19.00 -30.64 19.15
N CYS A 24 -19.85 -30.68 20.20
CA CYS A 24 -20.66 -29.53 20.60
C CYS A 24 -19.80 -28.32 20.98
N SER A 25 -18.68 -28.51 21.67
CA SER A 25 -17.77 -27.41 22.05
C SER A 25 -17.10 -26.75 20.84
N VAL A 26 -16.69 -27.55 19.84
CA VAL A 26 -16.10 -27.03 18.60
C VAL A 26 -17.11 -26.24 17.79
N PHE A 27 -18.35 -26.71 17.65
CA PHE A 27 -19.40 -25.96 16.95
C PHE A 27 -19.80 -24.68 17.69
N PHE A 28 -19.81 -24.70 19.03
CA PHE A 28 -20.11 -23.51 19.82
C PHE A 28 -19.03 -22.44 19.70
N LEU A 29 -17.75 -22.83 19.77
CA LEU A 29 -16.63 -21.91 19.54
C LEU A 29 -16.60 -21.41 18.09
N ALA A 30 -16.78 -22.29 17.09
CA ALA A 30 -16.88 -21.89 15.69
C ALA A 30 -18.05 -20.93 15.42
N GLY A 31 -19.20 -21.13 16.10
CA GLY A 31 -20.34 -20.22 16.04
C GLY A 31 -20.07 -18.85 16.63
N ILE A 32 -19.39 -18.77 17.78
CA ILE A 32 -19.01 -17.49 18.42
C ILE A 32 -17.96 -16.75 17.58
N PHE A 33 -16.92 -17.44 17.11
CA PHE A 33 -15.89 -16.81 16.27
C PHE A 33 -16.44 -16.42 14.89
N GLY A 34 -17.26 -17.26 14.26
CA GLY A 34 -17.91 -16.96 12.99
C GLY A 34 -18.87 -15.76 13.08
N THR A 35 -19.65 -15.66 14.16
CA THR A 35 -20.55 -14.52 14.38
C THR A 35 -19.81 -13.24 14.72
N MET A 36 -18.68 -13.29 15.43
CA MET A 36 -17.85 -12.10 15.67
C MET A 36 -17.17 -11.58 14.40
N ILE A 37 -16.69 -12.48 13.53
CA ILE A 37 -16.08 -12.10 12.25
C ILE A 37 -17.15 -11.52 11.32
N LEU A 38 -18.28 -12.21 11.17
CA LEU A 38 -19.39 -11.77 10.32
C LEU A 38 -20.02 -10.46 10.84
N SER A 39 -20.13 -10.27 12.16
CA SER A 39 -20.66 -9.04 12.75
C SER A 39 -19.73 -7.85 12.55
N ARG A 40 -18.41 -8.06 12.60
CA ARG A 40 -17.42 -7.01 12.28
C ARG A 40 -17.48 -6.64 10.80
N ASP A 41 -17.53 -7.62 9.92
CA ASP A 41 -17.61 -7.43 8.46
C ASP A 41 -18.91 -6.68 8.07
N ILE A 42 -20.07 -7.11 8.60
CA ILE A 42 -21.35 -6.43 8.38
C ILE A 42 -21.34 -5.00 8.95
N ARG A 43 -20.76 -4.79 10.14
CA ARG A 43 -20.70 -3.46 10.75
C ARG A 43 -19.80 -2.52 9.94
N ASP A 44 -18.65 -2.99 9.48
CA ASP A 44 -17.72 -2.21 8.66
C ASP A 44 -18.33 -1.90 7.29
N GLN A 45 -18.90 -2.90 6.61
CA GLN A 45 -19.59 -2.72 5.34
C GLN A 45 -20.80 -1.79 5.45
N SER A 46 -21.57 -1.85 6.54
CA SER A 46 -22.70 -0.92 6.78
C SER A 46 -22.24 0.51 7.04
N ARG A 47 -21.08 0.69 7.69
CA ARG A 47 -20.51 2.01 7.98
C ARG A 47 -19.95 2.63 6.70
N THR A 48 -19.26 1.85 5.88
CA THR A 48 -18.76 2.26 4.56
C THR A 48 -19.91 2.59 3.63
N ARG A 49 -21.01 1.81 3.64
CA ARG A 49 -22.19 2.11 2.83
C ARG A 49 -22.90 3.38 3.28
N ARG A 50 -23.04 3.63 4.58
CA ARG A 50 -23.61 4.90 5.09
C ARG A 50 -22.72 6.11 4.82
N LEU A 51 -21.40 5.94 4.87
CA LEU A 51 -20.48 7.01 4.47
C LEU A 51 -20.57 7.28 2.98
N GLN A 52 -20.67 6.25 2.14
CA GLN A 52 -20.87 6.39 0.70
C GLN A 52 -22.22 7.03 0.38
N GLU A 53 -23.32 6.56 0.99
CA GLU A 53 -24.67 7.13 0.81
C GLU A 53 -24.71 8.60 1.27
N ALA A 54 -24.10 8.94 2.41
CA ALA A 54 -24.00 10.32 2.87
C ALA A 54 -23.07 11.19 1.99
N PHE A 55 -22.08 10.58 1.35
CA PHE A 55 -21.17 11.27 0.43
C PHE A 55 -21.83 11.52 -0.93
N ASP A 56 -22.58 10.53 -1.44
CA ASP A 56 -23.34 10.64 -2.68
C ASP A 56 -24.46 11.68 -2.52
N GLU A 57 -25.17 11.70 -1.38
CA GLU A 57 -26.17 12.71 -1.02
C GLU A 57 -25.55 14.12 -0.84
N PHE A 58 -24.29 14.21 -0.39
CA PHE A 58 -23.56 15.49 -0.28
C PHE A 58 -23.02 15.98 -1.64
N SER A 59 -22.75 15.06 -2.58
CA SER A 59 -22.16 15.37 -3.88
C SER A 59 -23.12 16.04 -4.87
N GLU A 60 -24.43 15.84 -4.71
CA GLU A 60 -25.45 16.44 -5.60
C GLU A 60 -25.68 17.94 -5.36
N ASP A 61 -25.18 18.54 -4.26
CA ASP A 61 -25.47 19.94 -3.88
C ASP A 61 -24.29 20.92 -4.06
N PHE A 62 -23.18 20.48 -4.68
CA PHE A 62 -22.05 21.37 -4.91
C PHE A 62 -22.19 22.20 -6.18
N THR A 63 -22.51 23.48 -6.03
CA THR A 63 -22.24 24.47 -7.09
C THR A 63 -20.73 24.62 -7.31
N THR A 64 -20.26 24.35 -8.53
CA THR A 64 -18.87 24.59 -8.92
C THR A 64 -18.58 26.09 -8.99
N MET A 65 -17.39 26.49 -8.55
CA MET A 65 -16.90 27.87 -8.70
C MET A 65 -16.22 28.04 -10.06
N PRO A 66 -16.17 29.27 -10.61
CA PRO A 66 -15.28 29.56 -11.74
C PRO A 66 -13.83 29.21 -11.37
N HIS A 67 -13.13 28.54 -12.29
CA HIS A 67 -11.74 28.13 -12.12
C HIS A 67 -10.79 29.10 -12.83
N GLY A 68 -9.53 29.13 -12.38
CA GLY A 68 -8.46 29.85 -13.09
C GLY A 68 -8.00 29.11 -14.35
N GLU A 69 -7.10 29.73 -15.13
CA GLU A 69 -6.56 29.14 -16.37
C GLU A 69 -5.92 27.75 -16.16
N THR A 70 -5.34 27.51 -14.99
CA THR A 70 -4.69 26.24 -14.64
C THR A 70 -5.49 25.38 -13.67
N GLY A 71 -6.75 25.75 -13.36
CA GLY A 71 -7.61 25.04 -12.42
C GLY A 71 -8.61 24.12 -13.11
N ASP A 72 -9.08 23.10 -12.39
CA ASP A 72 -10.08 22.16 -12.89
C ASP A 72 -11.49 22.75 -12.83
N SER A 73 -12.30 22.43 -13.84
CA SER A 73 -13.70 22.88 -13.96
C SER A 73 -14.70 22.00 -13.21
N SER A 74 -14.25 20.83 -12.75
CA SER A 74 -15.05 19.83 -12.05
C SER A 74 -14.51 19.56 -10.65
N ILE A 75 -15.39 19.08 -9.77
CA ILE A 75 -15.00 18.60 -8.45
C ILE A 75 -14.60 17.14 -8.55
N ASP A 76 -13.43 16.80 -8.00
CA ASP A 76 -12.96 15.43 -7.86
C ASP A 76 -12.98 15.00 -6.40
N THR A 77 -13.33 13.73 -6.16
CA THR A 77 -13.21 13.11 -4.85
C THR A 77 -12.19 12.00 -4.89
N ILE A 78 -11.19 12.09 -4.00
CA ILE A 78 -10.20 11.03 -3.81
C ILE A 78 -10.18 10.70 -2.31
N PRO A 79 -10.74 9.54 -1.88
CA PRO A 79 -10.77 9.17 -0.48
C PRO A 79 -9.36 8.89 0.04
N PHE A 80 -9.08 9.32 1.27
CA PHE A 80 -7.79 9.08 1.93
C PHE A 80 -7.92 8.97 3.44
N GLN A 81 -6.90 8.38 4.06
CA GLN A 81 -6.72 8.30 5.51
C GLN A 81 -5.37 8.91 5.87
N VAL A 82 -5.33 9.78 6.87
CA VAL A 82 -4.05 10.21 7.46
C VAL A 82 -3.53 9.08 8.35
N LEU A 83 -2.37 8.53 8.00
CA LEU A 83 -1.71 7.48 8.79
C LEU A 83 -0.80 8.06 9.87
N SER A 84 -0.08 9.14 9.55
CA SER A 84 0.74 9.88 10.50
C SER A 84 0.90 11.34 10.08
N TRP A 85 1.14 12.19 11.08
CA TRP A 85 1.58 13.57 10.89
C TRP A 85 3.10 13.73 11.04
N LYS A 86 3.78 12.70 11.55
CA LYS A 86 5.21 12.68 11.87
C LYS A 86 5.82 11.31 11.53
N PRO A 87 6.30 11.09 10.30
CA PRO A 87 6.24 11.99 9.15
C PRO A 87 4.81 12.12 8.62
N ARG A 88 4.54 13.11 7.76
CA ARG A 88 3.24 13.20 7.07
C ARG A 88 3.10 12.03 6.12
N ALA A 89 2.20 11.10 6.42
CA ALA A 89 1.91 9.91 5.62
C ALA A 89 0.39 9.73 5.46
N LEU A 90 -0.06 9.56 4.22
CA LEU A 90 -1.47 9.45 3.84
C LEU A 90 -1.67 8.19 2.99
N TYR A 91 -2.71 7.44 3.29
CA TYR A 91 -3.11 6.23 2.59
C TYR A 91 -4.34 6.49 1.71
N PHE A 92 -4.31 5.95 0.49
CA PHE A 92 -5.34 6.12 -0.53
C PHE A 92 -5.87 4.75 -0.97
N PRO A 93 -7.01 4.28 -0.43
CA PRO A 93 -7.57 2.99 -0.82
C PRO A 93 -8.06 3.03 -2.28
N LYS A 94 -7.74 1.98 -3.05
CA LYS A 94 -8.18 1.79 -4.44
C LYS A 94 -7.89 3.00 -5.33
N PHE A 95 -6.72 3.59 -5.16
CA PHE A 95 -6.27 4.76 -5.92
C PHE A 95 -6.19 4.49 -7.43
N ALA A 96 -5.76 3.31 -7.84
CA ALA A 96 -5.83 2.85 -9.22
C ALA A 96 -6.68 1.58 -9.33
N THR A 97 -7.35 1.39 -10.47
CA THR A 97 -8.09 0.16 -10.73
C THR A 97 -7.14 -1.00 -11.01
N LYS A 98 -7.64 -2.23 -10.84
CA LYS A 98 -6.89 -3.44 -11.16
C LYS A 98 -6.37 -3.44 -12.60
N GLU A 99 -7.19 -2.98 -13.54
CA GLU A 99 -6.88 -2.91 -14.97
C GLU A 99 -5.75 -1.91 -15.22
N GLN A 100 -5.79 -0.75 -14.57
CA GLN A 100 -4.71 0.24 -14.62
C GLN A 100 -3.40 -0.37 -14.10
N CYS A 101 -3.42 -1.01 -12.92
CA CYS A 101 -2.23 -1.64 -12.36
C CYS A 101 -1.65 -2.74 -13.27
N GLN A 102 -2.51 -3.61 -13.83
CA GLN A 102 -2.09 -4.65 -14.75
C GLN A 102 -1.45 -4.10 -16.02
N HIS A 103 -1.99 -3.00 -16.55
CA HIS A 103 -1.42 -2.31 -17.69
C HIS A 103 -0.02 -1.75 -17.39
N VAL A 104 0.15 -1.09 -16.24
CA VAL A 104 1.46 -0.57 -15.80
C VAL A 104 2.49 -1.70 -15.67
N ILE A 105 2.11 -2.83 -15.06
CA ILE A 105 2.98 -4.02 -14.97
C ILE A 105 3.39 -4.49 -16.38
N LYS A 106 2.44 -4.57 -17.31
CA LYS A 106 2.67 -5.06 -18.67
C LYS A 106 3.66 -4.19 -19.44
N ILE A 107 3.56 -2.86 -19.33
CA ILE A 107 4.50 -1.95 -20.00
C ILE A 107 5.91 -2.12 -19.42
N ALA A 108 6.03 -2.26 -18.10
CA ALA A 108 7.33 -2.38 -17.44
C ALA A 108 8.04 -3.72 -17.75
N GLN A 109 7.28 -4.81 -17.94
CA GLN A 109 7.78 -6.18 -17.94
C GLN A 109 8.94 -6.45 -18.91
N SER A 110 8.94 -5.82 -20.09
CA SER A 110 10.01 -6.02 -21.09
C SER A 110 11.30 -5.24 -20.82
N SER A 111 11.26 -4.27 -19.91
CA SER A 111 12.33 -3.29 -19.71
C SER A 111 12.91 -3.28 -18.29
N LEU A 112 12.54 -4.27 -17.46
CA LEU A 112 13.06 -4.42 -16.10
C LEU A 112 14.54 -4.80 -16.12
N VAL A 113 15.36 -4.00 -15.44
CA VAL A 113 16.78 -4.26 -15.20
C VAL A 113 17.09 -4.17 -13.71
N PRO A 114 18.19 -4.75 -13.20
CA PRO A 114 18.58 -4.56 -11.80
C PRO A 114 18.66 -3.08 -11.42
N SER A 115 18.01 -2.69 -10.33
CA SER A 115 17.93 -1.28 -9.92
C SER A 115 19.29 -0.73 -9.49
N SER A 116 19.52 0.56 -9.77
CA SER A 116 20.70 1.31 -9.32
C SER A 116 20.40 2.17 -8.08
N LEU A 117 21.48 2.69 -7.48
CA LEU A 117 21.47 3.64 -6.37
C LEU A 117 22.14 4.94 -6.82
N ALA A 118 21.70 6.06 -6.23
CA ALA A 118 22.48 7.29 -6.26
C ALA A 118 23.61 7.16 -5.22
N PHE A 119 24.86 7.28 -5.66
CA PHE A 119 26.02 7.12 -4.79
C PHE A 119 26.39 8.44 -4.10
N ARG A 120 26.70 8.36 -2.81
CA ARG A 120 27.39 9.41 -2.07
C ARG A 120 28.88 9.41 -2.40
N GLU A 121 29.60 10.44 -1.98
CA GLU A 121 31.05 10.48 -2.15
C GLU A 121 31.72 9.25 -1.48
N GLY A 122 32.46 8.46 -2.28
CA GLY A 122 33.12 7.23 -1.83
C GLY A 122 32.28 5.95 -1.94
N GLU A 123 30.98 6.03 -2.27
CA GLU A 123 30.16 4.85 -2.55
C GLU A 123 30.36 4.33 -3.97
N THR A 124 30.39 3.01 -4.12
CA THR A 124 30.49 2.31 -5.41
C THR A 124 29.44 1.21 -5.49
N LYS A 125 29.28 0.61 -6.67
CA LYS A 125 28.36 -0.51 -6.88
C LYS A 125 28.73 -1.73 -6.01
N GLU A 126 30.01 -1.91 -5.73
CA GLU A 126 30.54 -3.05 -4.98
C GLU A 126 30.25 -2.91 -3.49
N ASN A 127 30.48 -1.73 -2.90
CA ASN A 127 30.31 -1.53 -1.46
C ASN A 127 28.85 -1.27 -1.04
N THR A 128 27.97 -0.93 -1.97
CA THR A 128 26.51 -0.78 -1.77
C THR A 128 25.70 -2.02 -2.19
N LYS A 129 26.38 -3.12 -2.56
CA LYS A 129 25.73 -4.34 -3.02
C LYS A 129 24.78 -4.90 -1.94
N GLY A 130 23.53 -5.14 -2.32
CA GLY A 130 22.51 -5.70 -1.42
C GLY A 130 21.62 -4.67 -0.72
N ILE A 131 21.94 -3.37 -0.83
CA ILE A 131 21.11 -2.29 -0.28
C ILE A 131 19.75 -2.22 -0.98
N ARG A 132 19.77 -2.23 -2.31
CA ARG A 132 18.59 -2.32 -3.16
C ARG A 132 18.78 -3.49 -4.10
N THR A 133 17.87 -4.45 -4.02
CA THR A 133 17.97 -5.70 -4.79
C THR A 133 16.79 -5.90 -5.74
N SER A 134 15.96 -4.88 -5.93
CA SER A 134 14.86 -4.90 -6.90
C SER A 134 15.36 -4.91 -8.33
N SER A 135 14.45 -5.25 -9.24
CA SER A 135 14.52 -4.83 -10.64
C SER A 135 13.59 -3.65 -10.86
N GLY A 136 13.89 -2.80 -11.83
CA GLY A 136 13.06 -1.64 -12.13
C GLY A 136 13.29 -1.06 -13.51
N THR A 137 12.42 -0.13 -13.86
CA THR A 137 12.49 0.64 -15.11
C THR A 137 11.80 1.98 -14.94
N PHE A 138 12.19 2.97 -15.74
CA PHE A 138 11.54 4.27 -15.76
C PHE A 138 10.65 4.37 -16.99
N VAL A 139 9.41 4.83 -16.80
CA VAL A 139 8.45 5.08 -17.89
C VAL A 139 7.77 6.41 -17.65
N SER A 140 7.90 7.33 -18.58
CA SER A 140 7.21 8.63 -18.54
C SER A 140 5.75 8.46 -18.96
N ALA A 141 4.84 9.29 -18.45
CA ALA A 141 3.43 9.23 -18.85
C ALA A 141 3.25 9.37 -20.38
N SER A 142 4.07 10.22 -21.02
CA SER A 142 4.08 10.43 -22.48
C SER A 142 4.49 9.19 -23.29
N GLU A 143 5.16 8.21 -22.68
CA GLU A 143 5.57 6.97 -23.34
C GLU A 143 4.43 5.93 -23.37
N ASP A 144 3.45 6.05 -22.47
CA ASP A 144 2.25 5.20 -22.44
C ASP A 144 1.16 5.74 -23.37
N LYS A 145 1.11 5.20 -24.59
CA LYS A 145 0.10 5.57 -25.61
C LYS A 145 -1.35 5.31 -25.20
N SER A 146 -1.62 4.54 -24.14
CA SER A 146 -2.99 4.32 -23.65
C SER A 146 -3.53 5.50 -22.84
N GLY A 147 -2.66 6.39 -22.35
CA GLY A 147 -3.02 7.47 -21.42
C GLY A 147 -3.26 7.02 -19.97
N ILE A 148 -3.05 5.75 -19.63
CA ILE A 148 -3.28 5.26 -18.26
C ILE A 148 -2.30 5.92 -17.28
N LEU A 149 -1.01 5.98 -17.60
CA LEU A 149 -0.04 6.68 -16.75
C LEU A 149 -0.34 8.18 -16.61
N ASP A 150 -0.86 8.81 -17.67
CA ASP A 150 -1.26 10.22 -17.67
C ASP A 150 -2.38 10.48 -16.65
N LEU A 151 -3.42 9.64 -16.65
CA LEU A 151 -4.53 9.68 -15.69
C LEU A 151 -4.07 9.44 -14.25
N ILE A 152 -3.13 8.51 -14.04
CA ILE A 152 -2.55 8.25 -12.71
C ILE A 152 -1.76 9.48 -12.25
N GLU A 153 -0.94 10.06 -13.11
CA GLU A 153 -0.14 11.25 -12.81
C GLU A 153 -1.01 12.47 -12.49
N GLU A 154 -2.12 12.67 -13.21
CA GLU A 154 -3.11 13.71 -12.92
C GLU A 154 -3.72 13.54 -11.51
N LYS A 155 -4.11 12.31 -11.15
CA LYS A 155 -4.61 12.03 -9.80
C LYS A 155 -3.53 12.27 -8.74
N ILE A 156 -2.28 11.91 -9.01
CA ILE A 156 -1.15 12.16 -8.09
C ILE A 156 -0.94 13.67 -7.90
N ALA A 157 -1.01 14.45 -8.97
CA ALA A 157 -0.91 15.92 -8.89
C ALA A 157 -2.03 16.51 -8.00
N LYS A 158 -3.26 16.03 -8.12
CA LYS A 158 -4.39 16.46 -7.29
C LYS A 158 -4.18 16.18 -5.80
N VAL A 159 -3.75 14.97 -5.44
CA VAL A 159 -3.56 14.60 -4.02
C VAL A 159 -2.30 15.18 -3.38
N THR A 160 -1.26 15.42 -4.18
CA THR A 160 -0.03 16.08 -3.70
C THR A 160 -0.15 17.60 -3.66
N MET A 161 -1.09 18.16 -4.43
CA MET A 161 -1.21 19.59 -4.74
C MET A 161 0.06 20.16 -5.40
N LEU A 162 0.77 19.32 -6.16
CA LEU A 162 1.96 19.71 -6.93
C LEU A 162 1.66 19.57 -8.43
N PRO A 163 2.09 20.53 -9.28
CA PRO A 163 1.89 20.42 -10.72
C PRO A 163 2.60 19.18 -11.28
N ARG A 164 1.98 18.52 -12.26
CA ARG A 164 2.52 17.34 -12.95
C ARG A 164 3.96 17.54 -13.46
N THR A 165 4.31 18.76 -13.87
CA THR A 165 5.66 19.12 -14.34
C THR A 165 6.77 18.96 -13.28
N HIS A 166 6.42 18.76 -12.01
CA HIS A 166 7.36 18.49 -10.92
C HIS A 166 7.54 16.99 -10.66
N GLY A 167 6.74 16.13 -11.31
CA GLY A 167 6.87 14.68 -11.23
C GLY A 167 8.07 14.18 -12.02
N GLU A 168 8.76 13.20 -11.46
CA GLU A 168 9.72 12.39 -12.22
C GLU A 168 8.97 11.31 -13.01
N ALA A 169 9.62 10.72 -14.02
CA ALA A 169 9.09 9.53 -14.69
C ALA A 169 8.78 8.41 -13.68
N PHE A 170 7.77 7.59 -13.95
CA PHE A 170 7.37 6.52 -13.05
C PHE A 170 8.52 5.53 -12.89
N ASN A 171 9.02 5.38 -11.65
CA ASN A 171 9.98 4.36 -11.30
C ASN A 171 9.24 3.06 -10.92
N ILE A 172 9.05 2.18 -11.90
CA ILE A 172 8.30 0.93 -11.71
C ILE A 172 9.26 -0.13 -11.18
N LEU A 173 8.96 -0.68 -10.01
CA LEU A 173 9.82 -1.61 -9.29
C LEU A 173 9.17 -2.98 -9.13
N ARG A 174 9.96 -4.03 -9.30
CA ARG A 174 9.59 -5.41 -9.01
C ARG A 174 10.57 -6.00 -8.00
N TYR A 175 10.00 -6.51 -6.92
CA TYR A 175 10.69 -7.28 -5.90
C TYR A 175 10.29 -8.75 -6.05
N GLU A 176 11.27 -9.64 -6.02
CA GLU A 176 11.07 -11.08 -5.88
C GLU A 176 11.20 -11.49 -4.41
N ILE A 177 10.81 -12.72 -4.08
CA ILE A 177 10.99 -13.29 -2.74
C ILE A 177 12.46 -13.14 -2.32
N GLY A 178 12.68 -12.57 -1.15
CA GLY A 178 13.99 -12.29 -0.59
C GLY A 178 14.60 -10.94 -0.99
N GLN A 179 14.03 -10.23 -1.95
CA GLN A 179 14.50 -8.89 -2.36
C GLN A 179 13.95 -7.80 -1.44
N ARG A 180 14.70 -6.71 -1.28
CA ARG A 180 14.41 -5.62 -0.35
C ARG A 180 15.03 -4.30 -0.79
N TYR A 181 14.69 -3.24 -0.07
CA TYR A 181 15.40 -1.97 -0.08
C TYR A 181 15.64 -1.55 1.38
N HIS A 182 16.90 -1.43 1.80
CA HIS A 182 17.26 -0.86 3.10
C HIS A 182 16.76 0.59 3.29
N SER A 183 16.80 1.02 4.56
CA SER A 183 16.33 2.35 4.99
C SER A 183 17.00 3.43 4.17
N HIS A 184 16.21 4.40 3.70
CA HIS A 184 16.71 5.53 2.95
C HIS A 184 15.76 6.73 3.05
N PHE A 185 16.32 7.90 2.75
CA PHE A 185 15.55 9.10 2.47
C PHE A 185 15.36 9.25 0.96
N ASP A 186 14.16 9.67 0.56
CA ASP A 186 13.91 10.08 -0.81
C ASP A 186 14.43 11.50 -1.08
N ALA A 187 14.55 12.33 -0.03
CA ALA A 187 15.20 13.63 -0.16
C ALA A 187 16.72 13.49 -0.28
N PHE A 188 17.33 14.30 -1.15
CA PHE A 188 18.77 14.36 -1.33
C PHE A 188 19.38 15.39 -0.38
N ASN A 189 20.00 14.94 0.71
CA ASN A 189 20.70 15.82 1.65
C ASN A 189 21.92 16.47 0.96
N PRO A 190 21.99 17.81 0.84
CA PRO A 190 23.12 18.46 0.18
C PRO A 190 24.48 18.22 0.85
N ALA A 191 24.49 17.88 2.14
CA ALA A 191 25.71 17.50 2.85
C ALA A 191 26.28 16.14 2.40
N GLU A 192 25.44 15.25 1.86
CA GLU A 192 25.82 13.89 1.44
C GLU A 192 25.93 13.74 -0.08
N TYR A 193 25.07 14.45 -0.82
CA TYR A 193 24.95 14.36 -2.28
C TYR A 193 25.46 15.61 -3.02
N GLY A 194 25.99 16.60 -2.28
CA GLY A 194 26.41 17.90 -2.83
C GLY A 194 25.26 18.85 -3.16
N PRO A 195 25.53 20.05 -3.71
CA PRO A 195 24.50 21.04 -4.05
C PRO A 195 23.44 20.48 -5.01
N GLN A 196 22.17 20.56 -4.61
CA GLN A 196 21.04 20.07 -5.40
C GLN A 196 20.35 21.22 -6.15
N LYS A 197 20.00 21.01 -7.42
CA LYS A 197 19.24 21.98 -8.23
C LYS A 197 17.73 21.95 -7.95
N SER A 198 17.24 20.86 -7.36
CA SER A 198 15.85 20.62 -6.98
C SER A 198 15.82 19.63 -5.81
N GLN A 199 14.66 19.44 -5.16
CA GLN A 199 14.52 18.53 -4.03
C GLN A 199 13.21 17.73 -4.16
N ARG A 200 13.24 16.46 -3.78
CA ARG A 200 12.02 15.63 -3.66
C ARG A 200 11.27 16.02 -2.40
N VAL A 201 10.13 16.66 -2.58
CA VAL A 201 9.27 17.15 -1.48
C VAL A 201 8.37 16.03 -0.95
N ALA A 202 7.88 15.18 -1.85
CA ALA A 202 6.94 14.11 -1.55
C ALA A 202 7.15 12.92 -2.48
N SER A 203 6.77 11.74 -2.00
CA SER A 203 6.80 10.48 -2.72
C SER A 203 5.44 9.83 -2.68
N PHE A 204 4.98 9.37 -3.84
CA PHE A 204 3.73 8.62 -3.98
C PHE A 204 4.05 7.20 -4.45
N LEU A 205 3.76 6.22 -3.61
CA LEU A 205 3.90 4.80 -3.94
C LEU A 205 2.53 4.26 -4.35
N LEU A 206 2.45 3.71 -5.56
CA LEU A 206 1.28 2.96 -6.03
C LEU A 206 1.59 1.47 -5.99
N TYR A 207 0.83 0.71 -5.21
CA TYR A 207 1.00 -0.73 -5.09
C TYR A 207 0.32 -1.45 -6.27
N LEU A 208 1.13 -2.08 -7.13
CA LEU A 208 0.64 -2.69 -8.38
C LEU A 208 0.19 -4.15 -8.22
N SER A 209 0.39 -4.77 -7.06
CA SER A 209 0.02 -6.16 -6.78
C SER A 209 -0.21 -6.39 -5.29
N ASP A 210 -1.05 -7.36 -4.95
CA ASP A 210 -1.15 -7.89 -3.60
C ASP A 210 0.10 -8.69 -3.24
N VAL A 211 0.45 -8.68 -1.95
CA VAL A 211 1.56 -9.46 -1.39
C VAL A 211 1.05 -10.30 -0.24
N GLU A 212 1.31 -11.61 -0.30
CA GLU A 212 0.87 -12.56 0.72
C GLU A 212 1.50 -12.24 2.09
N GLY A 213 2.83 -12.07 2.13
CA GLY A 213 3.59 -11.67 3.32
C GLY A 213 4.86 -10.87 2.96
N GLY A 214 5.30 -10.01 3.88
CA GLY A 214 6.41 -9.09 3.64
C GLY A 214 6.04 -7.90 2.75
N GLY A 215 7.07 -7.22 2.23
CA GLY A 215 6.92 -6.12 1.27
C GLY A 215 6.32 -4.84 1.85
N GLU A 216 6.19 -4.72 3.17
CA GLU A 216 5.65 -3.51 3.79
C GLU A 216 6.56 -2.30 3.58
N THR A 217 5.95 -1.14 3.33
CA THR A 217 6.62 0.15 3.47
C THR A 217 6.54 0.58 4.92
N MET A 218 7.68 0.86 5.54
CA MET A 218 7.76 1.18 6.95
C MET A 218 8.33 2.56 7.21
N PHE A 219 7.82 3.19 8.28
CA PHE A 219 8.35 4.42 8.87
C PHE A 219 8.86 4.10 10.28
N PRO A 220 10.13 3.69 10.43
CA PRO A 220 10.67 3.24 11.71
C PRO A 220 10.76 4.33 12.77
N PHE A 221 10.82 5.59 12.33
CA PHE A 221 10.94 6.77 13.19
C PHE A 221 9.64 7.53 13.40
N GLU A 222 8.50 6.91 13.07
CA GLU A 222 7.18 7.51 13.27
C GLU A 222 7.03 8.04 14.70
N ASN A 223 6.55 9.28 14.82
CA ASN A 223 6.42 10.06 16.03
C ASN A 223 7.71 10.16 16.88
N GLY A 224 8.88 10.10 16.24
CA GLY A 224 10.19 10.17 16.90
C GLY A 224 10.59 8.89 17.64
N LEU A 225 9.87 7.78 17.43
CA LEU A 225 10.24 6.47 17.96
C LEU A 225 11.61 6.06 17.39
N ASN A 226 12.41 5.30 18.14
CA ASN A 226 13.66 4.69 17.69
C ASN A 226 14.79 5.64 17.20
N VAL A 227 14.60 6.97 17.22
CA VAL A 227 15.60 7.97 16.74
C VAL A 227 16.92 7.92 17.56
N HIS A 228 16.86 7.45 18.81
CA HIS A 228 18.00 7.42 19.74
C HIS A 228 18.46 6.01 20.14
N SER A 229 17.88 4.97 19.55
CA SER A 229 18.29 3.58 19.79
C SER A 229 19.17 3.09 18.65
N GLU A 230 20.10 2.16 18.93
CA GLU A 230 20.75 1.37 17.87
C GLU A 230 19.66 0.63 17.08
N TYR A 231 19.24 1.23 15.99
CA TYR A 231 18.14 0.75 15.17
C TYR A 231 18.63 -0.38 14.27
N ASP A 232 18.09 -1.58 14.50
CA ASP A 232 18.28 -2.70 13.59
C ASP A 232 17.30 -2.54 12.42
N TYR A 233 17.81 -2.08 11.27
CA TYR A 233 17.06 -1.93 10.02
C TYR A 233 16.49 -3.25 9.48
N LYS A 234 16.81 -4.40 10.08
CA LYS A 234 16.16 -5.68 9.76
C LYS A 234 14.93 -5.93 10.61
N LYS A 235 14.75 -5.18 11.71
CA LYS A 235 13.57 -5.30 12.57
C LYS A 235 12.42 -4.51 11.98
N CYS A 236 11.31 -5.21 11.76
CA CYS A 236 10.08 -4.65 11.26
C CYS A 236 9.38 -3.82 12.36
N VAL A 237 9.79 -2.57 12.60
CA VAL A 237 9.24 -1.69 13.66
C VAL A 237 8.72 -0.37 13.09
N GLY A 238 7.92 0.35 13.90
CA GLY A 238 7.27 1.59 13.50
C GLY A 238 5.94 1.39 12.76
N LEU A 239 5.48 2.44 12.10
CA LEU A 239 4.28 2.39 11.25
C LEU A 239 4.57 1.54 10.02
N LYS A 240 3.63 0.67 9.65
CA LYS A 240 3.73 -0.23 8.50
C LYS A 240 2.53 -0.07 7.59
N VAL A 241 2.80 -0.04 6.29
CA VAL A 241 1.78 -0.05 5.25
C VAL A 241 1.97 -1.31 4.44
N LYS A 242 0.97 -2.20 4.52
CA LYS A 242 0.97 -3.44 3.73
C LYS A 242 0.56 -3.12 2.29
N PRO A 243 1.32 -3.57 1.28
CA PRO A 243 0.94 -3.38 -0.11
C PRO A 243 -0.35 -4.15 -0.42
N GLN A 244 -1.31 -3.45 -1.02
CA GLN A 244 -2.55 -4.02 -1.56
C GLN A 244 -2.77 -3.46 -2.96
N LEU A 245 -3.23 -4.30 -3.88
CA LEU A 245 -3.40 -3.94 -5.28
C LEU A 245 -4.26 -2.68 -5.44
N GLY A 246 -3.69 -1.67 -6.11
CA GLY A 246 -4.37 -0.42 -6.46
C GLY A 246 -4.29 0.65 -5.37
N ASP A 247 -3.82 0.33 -4.17
CA ASP A 247 -3.70 1.31 -3.09
C ASP A 247 -2.51 2.25 -3.29
N GLY A 248 -2.65 3.48 -2.81
CA GLY A 248 -1.63 4.51 -2.82
C GLY A 248 -1.13 4.85 -1.41
N LEU A 249 0.15 5.19 -1.30
CA LEU A 249 0.77 5.77 -0.11
C LEU A 249 1.53 7.04 -0.49
N LEU A 250 1.10 8.17 0.06
CA LEU A 250 1.81 9.45 -0.05
C LEU A 250 2.56 9.71 1.25
N PHE A 251 3.82 10.11 1.16
CA PHE A 251 4.52 10.69 2.30
C PHE A 251 5.40 11.87 1.87
N TYR A 252 5.67 12.77 2.80
CA TYR A 252 6.48 13.95 2.56
C TYR A 252 7.87 13.80 3.17
N SER A 253 8.91 14.06 2.37
CA SER A 253 10.31 13.99 2.80
C SER A 253 10.83 15.32 3.39
N VAL A 254 10.02 16.37 3.29
CA VAL A 254 10.34 17.70 3.82
C VAL A 254 9.15 18.29 4.60
N TYR A 255 9.49 19.12 5.58
CA TYR A 255 8.53 19.98 6.27
C TYR A 255 8.01 21.08 5.32
N PRO A 256 6.87 21.72 5.64
CA PRO A 256 6.36 22.85 4.85
C PRO A 256 7.34 24.03 4.68
N ASN A 257 8.34 24.15 5.56
CA ASN A 257 9.41 25.15 5.46
C ASN A 257 10.56 24.73 4.52
N GLY A 258 10.47 23.56 3.87
CA GLY A 258 11.46 23.03 2.93
C GLY A 258 12.64 22.28 3.57
N THR A 259 12.72 22.20 4.90
CA THR A 259 13.78 21.43 5.58
C THR A 259 13.48 19.92 5.55
N ILE A 260 14.51 19.09 5.41
CA ILE A 260 14.37 17.63 5.34
C ILE A 260 13.81 17.09 6.66
N ASP A 261 12.74 16.31 6.56
CA ASP A 261 12.12 15.65 7.71
C ASP A 261 12.93 14.39 8.08
N GLN A 262 13.69 14.46 9.17
CA GLN A 262 14.60 13.38 9.57
C GLN A 262 13.89 12.08 9.97
N ILE A 263 12.59 12.13 10.23
CA ILE A 263 11.79 10.94 10.55
C ILE A 263 11.01 10.40 9.35
N SER A 264 11.20 10.96 8.16
CA SER A 264 10.63 10.45 6.91
C SER A 264 11.46 9.34 6.27
N ASP A 265 12.45 8.79 6.97
CA ASP A 265 13.20 7.62 6.52
C ASP A 265 12.22 6.47 6.29
N ILE A 266 12.33 5.82 5.13
CA ILE A 266 11.50 4.69 4.77
C ILE A 266 12.34 3.44 4.57
N LEU A 267 11.77 2.31 5.00
CA LEU A 267 12.32 0.98 4.77
C LEU A 267 11.28 0.12 4.06
N SER A 268 11.62 -0.42 2.89
CA SER A 268 10.79 -1.43 2.22
C SER A 268 11.32 -2.81 2.56
N LEU A 269 10.54 -3.56 3.35
CA LEU A 269 10.95 -4.86 3.85
C LEU A 269 10.95 -5.94 2.78
N GLN A 270 11.67 -7.01 3.14
CA GLN A 270 11.89 -8.20 2.32
C GLN A 270 10.56 -8.93 2.05
N LEU A 271 10.31 -9.26 0.78
CA LEU A 271 9.30 -10.25 0.37
C LEU A 271 9.70 -11.67 0.78
#